data_AF-A0ABD1MW18-F1
#
_entry.id   AF-A0ABD1MW18-F1
#
_cell.length_a   1.000
_cell.length_b   1.000
_cell.length_c   1.000
_cell.angle_alpha   90.00
_cell.angle_beta   90.00
_cell.angle_gamma   90.00
#
_symmetry.space_group_name_H-M   'P 1'
#
loop_
_entity.id
_entity.type
_entity.pdbx_description
1 polymer ?
#
loop_
_entity_poly.entity_id
_entity_poly.type
_entity_poly.pdbx_seq_one_letter_code
_entity_poly.pdbx_strand_id
1 'polypeptide(L)'
;MAIMKPRYTLPLLALTFIASFLFIARYSLFERLSSTDHNPEAKAKPVNMGAARKLCGNTRTREEKKAALQKLEDVLLEPPRASSGKSRRYLKRTKYLPVLMGDSLESYPRRVFVDVGFPEKEGTEWFAENYPTMGKKFEVYSIETVGEGFSEMGMSEWVMKNVKEEEFVVMKAEAEVVEEMVKNDSIGFVDELFLDCKPKQRNGDTSRRAYWECLALYGKLRDEGVAVHQWWG
;
A
#
# COMPACT_ATOMS: atom_id res chain seq x y z
N MET A 1 -8.27 -32.69 76.10
CA MET A 1 -8.29 -33.67 74.98
C MET A 1 -7.48 -33.05 73.83
N ALA A 2 -6.68 -33.88 73.12
CA ALA A 2 -5.61 -33.56 72.15
C ALA A 2 -4.27 -33.15 72.80
N ILE A 3 -3.35 -34.04 73.17
CA ILE A 3 -2.57 -35.09 72.46
C ILE A 3 -1.41 -34.53 71.62
N MET A 4 -0.22 -34.90 72.10
CA MET A 4 1.16 -34.72 71.65
C MET A 4 1.45 -34.91 70.15
N LYS A 5 2.44 -34.14 69.69
CA LYS A 5 3.15 -34.24 68.39
C LYS A 5 3.95 -35.56 68.27
N PRO A 6 4.33 -35.95 67.05
CA PRO A 6 5.78 -35.98 66.79
C PRO A 6 6.21 -35.37 65.45
N ARG A 7 7.46 -34.90 65.47
CA ARG A 7 8.24 -34.36 64.34
C ARG A 7 8.74 -35.51 63.46
N TYR A 8 8.73 -35.31 62.14
CA TYR A 8 9.58 -36.05 61.21
C TYR A 8 10.23 -35.08 60.21
N THR A 9 11.53 -35.28 59.99
CA THR A 9 12.43 -34.47 59.17
C THR A 9 13.02 -35.32 58.03
N LEU A 10 12.93 -34.79 56.79
CA LEU A 10 13.70 -35.06 55.55
C LEU A 10 13.62 -36.45 54.86
N PRO A 11 13.85 -36.58 53.52
CA PRO A 11 14.60 -35.67 52.63
C PRO A 11 13.93 -35.23 51.30
N LEU A 12 14.45 -34.11 50.78
CA LEU A 12 14.38 -33.68 49.39
C LEU A 12 15.19 -34.65 48.52
N LEU A 13 14.57 -35.24 47.49
CA LEU A 13 15.16 -35.70 46.20
C LEU A 13 14.32 -36.87 45.67
N ALA A 14 13.54 -36.62 44.62
CA ALA A 14 13.18 -37.56 43.53
C ALA A 14 11.81 -37.19 42.93
N LEU A 15 11.70 -36.09 42.19
CA LEU A 15 10.52 -35.85 41.33
C LEU A 15 10.85 -35.03 40.06
N THR A 16 12.06 -35.17 39.51
CA THR A 16 12.46 -34.47 38.26
C THR A 16 13.05 -35.41 37.21
N PHE A 17 12.35 -36.49 36.84
CA PHE A 17 12.79 -37.35 35.73
C PHE A 17 11.69 -37.89 34.80
N ILE A 18 10.48 -37.30 34.79
CA ILE A 18 9.41 -37.71 33.82
C ILE A 18 9.14 -36.64 32.75
N ALA A 19 9.55 -35.38 32.92
CA ALA A 19 9.34 -34.34 31.92
C ALA A 19 10.32 -34.39 30.71
N SER A 20 11.41 -35.17 30.78
CA SER A 20 12.42 -35.21 29.71
C SER A 20 12.14 -36.26 28.62
N PHE A 21 11.36 -37.30 28.90
CA PHE A 21 11.05 -38.33 27.91
C PHE A 21 10.00 -37.87 26.88
N LEU A 22 9.07 -36.99 27.25
CA LEU A 22 8.10 -36.39 26.31
C LEU A 22 8.75 -35.34 25.39
N PHE A 23 9.86 -34.72 25.81
CA PHE A 23 10.59 -33.76 24.98
C PHE A 23 11.41 -34.48 23.88
N ILE A 24 12.02 -35.61 24.21
CA ILE A 24 12.83 -36.41 23.25
C ILE A 24 11.93 -37.12 22.21
N ALA A 25 10.75 -37.62 22.61
CA ALA A 25 9.81 -38.25 21.67
C ALA A 25 9.17 -37.23 20.69
N ARG A 26 9.03 -35.95 21.09
CA ARG A 26 8.57 -34.88 20.20
C ARG A 26 9.65 -34.41 19.21
N TYR A 27 10.91 -34.36 19.64
CA TYR A 27 12.03 -34.00 18.76
C TYR A 27 12.23 -35.03 17.64
N SER A 28 12.22 -36.33 17.99
CA SER A 28 12.41 -37.41 17.03
C SER A 28 11.25 -37.58 16.03
N LEU A 29 10.04 -37.14 16.36
CA LEU A 29 8.89 -37.12 15.44
C LEU A 29 8.88 -35.87 14.53
N PHE A 30 9.44 -34.75 14.99
CA PHE A 30 9.63 -33.53 14.19
C PHE A 30 10.76 -33.69 13.16
N GLU A 31 11.86 -34.36 13.51
CA GLU A 31 12.95 -34.68 12.56
C GLU A 31 12.52 -35.65 11.46
N ARG A 32 11.56 -36.54 11.72
CA ARG A 32 11.04 -37.49 10.73
C ARG A 32 10.00 -36.89 9.77
N LEU A 33 9.45 -35.70 10.05
CA LEU A 33 8.63 -34.92 9.10
C LEU A 33 9.47 -33.95 8.25
N SER A 34 10.74 -33.75 8.57
CA SER A 34 11.67 -32.90 7.82
C SER A 34 12.36 -33.62 6.65
N SER A 35 12.16 -34.93 6.47
CA SER A 35 12.90 -35.74 5.49
C SER A 35 11.99 -36.69 4.72
N THR A 36 11.19 -36.17 3.78
CA THR A 36 10.78 -36.92 2.57
C THR A 36 10.56 -35.96 1.40
N ASP A 37 11.35 -36.22 0.37
CA ASP A 37 11.25 -35.86 -1.04
C ASP A 37 11.45 -34.41 -1.52
N HIS A 38 12.72 -34.15 -1.83
CA HIS A 38 13.13 -33.43 -3.03
C HIS A 38 12.41 -34.01 -4.27
N ASN A 39 11.43 -33.28 -4.79
CA ASN A 39 11.02 -33.37 -6.19
C ASN A 39 11.35 -32.04 -6.88
N PRO A 40 12.39 -31.94 -7.71
CA PRO A 40 12.80 -30.70 -8.34
C PRO A 40 12.11 -30.53 -9.70
N GLU A 41 10.78 -30.52 -9.76
CA GLU A 41 10.09 -30.09 -10.99
C GLU A 41 8.65 -29.62 -10.78
N ALA A 42 8.42 -28.77 -9.77
CA ALA A 42 7.34 -27.80 -9.87
C ALA A 42 7.97 -26.49 -10.34
N LYS A 43 8.01 -26.28 -11.67
CA LYS A 43 8.32 -24.96 -12.24
C LYS A 43 7.31 -23.97 -11.68
N ALA A 44 7.67 -23.29 -10.59
CA ALA A 44 7.13 -21.97 -10.31
C ALA A 44 7.39 -21.16 -11.57
N LYS A 45 6.32 -20.86 -12.32
CA LYS A 45 6.44 -19.94 -13.45
C LYS A 45 7.04 -18.66 -12.86
N PRO A 46 8.17 -18.15 -13.40
CA PRO A 46 8.64 -16.85 -12.99
C PRO A 46 7.50 -15.89 -13.28
N VAL A 47 6.93 -15.29 -12.24
CA VAL A 47 6.08 -14.11 -12.42
C VAL A 47 7.03 -13.10 -13.02
N ASN A 48 6.83 -12.83 -14.31
CA ASN A 48 7.62 -11.91 -15.09
C ASN A 48 7.33 -10.49 -14.56
N MET A 49 7.99 -10.11 -13.47
CA MET A 49 7.98 -8.74 -12.89
C MET A 49 8.67 -7.72 -13.81
N GLY A 50 8.88 -8.06 -15.08
CA GLY A 50 9.43 -7.20 -16.13
C GLY A 50 8.48 -7.00 -17.31
N ALA A 51 7.20 -7.39 -17.20
CA ALA A 51 6.20 -6.93 -18.15
C ALA A 51 5.88 -5.46 -17.83
N ALA A 52 6.49 -4.55 -18.60
CA ALA A 52 6.08 -3.15 -18.58
C ALA A 52 4.57 -3.08 -18.80
N ARG A 53 3.87 -2.43 -17.86
CA ARG A 53 2.43 -2.20 -17.92
C ARG A 53 1.96 -1.83 -19.33
N LYS A 54 0.78 -2.32 -19.73
CA LYS A 54 0.17 -2.05 -21.04
C LYS A 54 -0.50 -0.67 -21.17
N LEU A 55 -0.14 0.27 -20.31
CA LEU A 55 -0.07 1.68 -20.71
C LEU A 55 1.08 1.95 -21.69
N CYS A 56 1.97 0.96 -21.87
CA CYS A 56 3.14 0.95 -22.75
C CYS A 56 3.08 -0.21 -23.76
N GLY A 57 1.94 -0.43 -24.43
CA GLY A 57 1.86 -1.42 -25.51
C GLY A 57 2.81 -1.13 -26.69
N ASN A 58 3.38 0.08 -26.75
CA ASN A 58 4.48 0.46 -27.61
C ASN A 58 5.48 1.34 -26.84
N THR A 59 6.75 1.37 -27.24
CA THR A 59 7.78 2.25 -26.64
C THR A 59 7.38 3.73 -26.64
N ARG A 60 6.58 4.12 -27.64
CA ARG A 60 6.07 5.48 -27.85
C ARG A 60 5.23 6.00 -26.68
N THR A 61 4.33 5.18 -26.14
CA THR A 61 3.47 5.56 -25.00
C THR A 61 4.26 5.72 -23.69
N ARG A 62 5.39 5.00 -23.53
CA ARG A 62 6.29 5.18 -22.38
C ARG A 62 7.02 6.52 -22.42
N GLU A 63 7.53 6.89 -23.60
CA GLU A 63 8.21 8.18 -23.81
C GLU A 63 7.23 9.34 -23.69
N GLU A 64 6.03 9.20 -24.25
CA GLU A 64 4.95 10.17 -24.12
C GLU A 64 4.52 10.33 -22.65
N LYS A 65 4.37 9.23 -21.89
CA LYS A 65 4.11 9.27 -20.45
C LYS A 65 5.24 10.01 -19.73
N LYS A 66 6.50 9.66 -19.99
CA LYS A 66 7.66 10.35 -19.38
C LYS A 66 7.67 11.85 -19.70
N ALA A 67 7.35 12.24 -20.93
CA ALA A 67 7.25 13.64 -21.34
C ALA A 67 6.05 14.36 -20.68
N ALA A 68 4.94 13.64 -20.45
CA ALA A 68 3.79 14.17 -19.72
C ALA A 68 4.12 14.39 -18.23
N LEU A 69 4.84 13.46 -17.59
CA LEU A 69 5.26 13.60 -16.19
C LEU A 69 6.12 14.84 -15.95
N GLN A 70 6.95 15.25 -16.92
CA GLN A 70 7.72 16.49 -16.84
C GLN A 70 6.87 17.76 -16.90
N LYS A 71 5.62 17.66 -17.39
CA LYS A 71 4.69 18.79 -17.52
C LYS A 71 3.73 18.92 -16.33
N LEU A 72 3.77 17.99 -15.37
CA LEU A 72 2.98 18.04 -14.14
C LEU A 72 3.23 19.34 -13.37
N GLU A 73 2.35 19.67 -12.43
CA GLU A 73 2.56 20.81 -11.53
C GLU A 73 3.81 20.61 -10.65
N ASP A 74 4.40 21.72 -10.20
CA ASP A 74 5.52 21.68 -9.26
C ASP A 74 5.03 21.28 -7.87
N VAL A 75 5.85 20.48 -7.18
CA VAL A 75 5.60 20.11 -5.78
C VAL A 75 5.65 21.34 -4.89
N LEU A 76 4.68 21.49 -3.99
CA LEU A 76 4.75 22.50 -2.94
C LEU A 76 5.80 22.06 -1.91
N LEU A 77 6.77 22.93 -1.63
CA LEU A 77 7.82 22.67 -0.63
C LEU A 77 7.35 22.93 0.81
N GLU A 78 6.16 23.51 0.98
CA GLU A 78 5.53 23.74 2.27
C GLU A 78 4.05 23.36 2.22
N PRO A 79 3.51 22.76 3.30
CA PRO A 79 2.08 22.52 3.42
C PRO A 79 1.28 23.84 3.32
N PRO A 80 0.18 23.88 2.57
CA PRO A 80 -0.75 25.00 2.61
C PRO A 80 -1.23 25.29 4.02
N ARG A 81 -1.21 26.57 4.40
CA ARG A 81 -1.81 27.00 5.67
C ARG A 81 -3.32 26.74 5.62
N ALA A 82 -3.83 25.98 6.59
CA ALA A 82 -5.24 25.61 6.69
C ALA A 82 -6.22 26.82 6.63
N SER A 83 -5.82 27.98 7.13
CA SER A 83 -6.64 29.20 7.13
C SER A 83 -6.75 29.93 5.78
N SER A 84 -6.07 29.45 4.74
CA SER A 84 -5.85 30.25 3.52
C SER A 84 -6.83 30.01 2.37
N GLY A 85 -7.75 29.04 2.48
CA GLY A 85 -8.71 28.71 1.41
C GLY A 85 -8.05 28.32 0.08
N LYS A 86 -6.76 27.95 0.12
CA LYS A 86 -5.95 27.73 -1.08
C LYS A 86 -6.20 26.38 -1.75
N SER A 87 -6.91 25.43 -1.11
CA SER A 87 -7.18 24.11 -1.74
C SER A 87 -7.88 24.26 -3.09
N ARG A 88 -8.94 25.09 -3.17
CA ARG A 88 -9.59 25.48 -4.44
C ARG A 88 -8.65 26.07 -5.50
N ARG A 89 -7.56 26.73 -5.09
CA ARG A 89 -6.57 27.28 -6.03
C ARG A 89 -5.61 26.19 -6.53
N TYR A 90 -5.31 25.18 -5.71
CA TYR A 90 -4.46 24.07 -6.09
C TYR A 90 -5.18 23.09 -7.01
N LEU A 91 -6.46 22.81 -6.75
CA LEU A 91 -7.30 22.00 -7.66
C LEU A 91 -7.28 22.55 -9.10
N LYS A 92 -7.31 23.87 -9.26
CA LYS A 92 -7.24 24.53 -10.59
C LYS A 92 -5.88 24.43 -11.28
N ARG A 93 -4.83 24.03 -10.55
CA ARG A 93 -3.45 23.91 -11.06
C ARG A 93 -3.06 22.47 -11.36
N THR A 94 -3.78 21.49 -10.80
CA THR A 94 -3.56 20.08 -11.05
C THR A 94 -3.65 19.79 -12.54
N LYS A 95 -2.62 19.14 -13.08
CA LYS A 95 -2.56 18.77 -14.50
C LYS A 95 -2.70 17.27 -14.64
N TYR A 96 -3.92 16.83 -14.92
CA TYR A 96 -4.25 15.41 -14.98
C TYR A 96 -3.54 14.68 -16.13
N LEU A 97 -3.14 13.43 -15.88
CA LEU A 97 -2.37 12.64 -16.84
C LEU A 97 -3.08 12.43 -18.19
N PRO A 98 -4.39 12.09 -18.24
CA PRO A 98 -5.09 11.92 -19.52
C PRO A 98 -5.11 13.20 -20.36
N VAL A 99 -5.22 14.36 -19.69
CA VAL A 99 -5.23 15.66 -20.35
C VAL A 99 -3.84 15.99 -20.92
N LEU A 100 -2.78 15.72 -20.16
CA LEU A 100 -1.40 15.97 -20.59
C LEU A 100 -0.96 15.08 -21.75
N MET A 101 -1.46 13.84 -21.78
CA MET A 101 -1.19 12.87 -22.84
C MET A 101 -2.11 13.05 -24.06
N GLY A 102 -3.23 13.77 -23.92
CA GLY A 102 -4.27 13.81 -24.94
C GLY A 102 -4.97 12.46 -25.13
N ASP A 103 -5.02 11.65 -24.06
CA ASP A 103 -5.57 10.30 -24.07
C ASP A 103 -7.09 10.35 -23.86
N SER A 104 -7.84 9.69 -24.76
CA SER A 104 -9.31 9.59 -24.68
C SER A 104 -9.78 8.58 -23.63
N LEU A 105 -8.85 7.81 -23.06
CA LEU A 105 -9.07 6.68 -22.17
C LEU A 105 -9.86 5.52 -22.80
N GLU A 106 -10.16 5.55 -24.09
CA GLU A 106 -10.98 4.53 -24.76
C GLU A 106 -10.25 3.20 -24.96
N SER A 107 -8.93 3.24 -25.13
CA SER A 107 -8.10 2.06 -25.39
C SER A 107 -8.03 1.12 -24.20
N TYR A 108 -8.31 1.60 -22.98
CA TYR A 108 -8.28 0.76 -21.79
C TYR A 108 -9.55 -0.09 -21.68
N PRO A 109 -9.44 -1.41 -21.47
CA PRO A 109 -10.59 -2.27 -21.24
C PRO A 109 -11.36 -1.87 -19.99
N ARG A 110 -10.65 -1.38 -18.97
CA ARG A 110 -11.22 -0.92 -17.71
C ARG A 110 -10.47 0.30 -17.17
N ARG A 111 -11.22 1.17 -16.49
CA ARG A 111 -10.73 2.35 -15.79
C ARG A 111 -11.20 2.25 -14.35
N VAL A 112 -10.28 2.38 -13.41
CA VAL A 112 -10.54 2.14 -11.99
C VAL A 112 -10.14 3.37 -11.19
N PHE A 113 -11.01 3.79 -10.29
CA PHE A 113 -10.68 4.74 -9.24
C PHE A 113 -10.71 4.03 -7.89
N VAL A 114 -9.64 4.17 -7.11
CA VAL A 114 -9.52 3.56 -5.78
C VAL A 114 -9.28 4.67 -4.75
N ASP A 115 -10.22 4.83 -3.83
CA ASP A 115 -10.11 5.72 -2.67
C ASP A 115 -9.70 4.88 -1.45
N VAL A 116 -8.49 5.10 -0.95
CA VAL A 116 -7.92 4.39 0.21
C VAL A 116 -7.69 5.36 1.35
N GLY A 117 -8.26 5.07 2.51
CA GLY A 117 -8.05 5.84 3.73
C GLY A 117 -9.16 5.63 4.75
N PHE A 118 -9.21 6.49 5.76
CA PHE A 118 -10.33 6.52 6.70
C PHE A 118 -11.66 6.81 5.96
N PRO A 119 -12.82 6.36 6.51
CA PRO A 119 -14.13 6.51 5.89
C PRO A 119 -14.59 7.99 5.87
N GLU A 120 -13.89 8.79 5.08
CA GLU A 120 -14.28 10.12 4.67
C GLU A 120 -14.68 10.00 3.20
N LYS A 121 -15.93 10.35 2.87
CA LYS A 121 -16.43 10.31 1.48
C LYS A 121 -15.73 11.33 0.55
N GLU A 122 -14.75 12.06 1.06
CA GLU A 122 -14.09 13.18 0.40
C GLU A 122 -13.49 12.77 -0.95
N GLY A 123 -12.81 11.62 -1.04
CA GLY A 123 -12.14 11.20 -2.28
C GLY A 123 -13.10 10.80 -3.39
N THR A 124 -14.08 9.94 -3.09
CA THR A 124 -15.09 9.50 -4.09
C THR A 124 -15.98 10.64 -4.61
N GLU A 125 -16.44 11.55 -3.74
CA GLU A 125 -17.24 12.71 -4.13
C GLU A 125 -16.41 13.68 -4.97
N TRP A 126 -15.20 14.00 -4.50
CA TRP A 126 -14.27 14.84 -5.25
C TRP A 126 -13.97 14.27 -6.64
N PHE A 127 -13.75 12.96 -6.76
CA PHE A 127 -13.43 12.32 -8.04
C PHE A 127 -14.55 12.51 -9.05
N ALA A 128 -15.80 12.33 -8.62
CA ALA A 128 -16.97 12.50 -9.47
C ALA A 128 -17.12 13.95 -9.97
N GLU A 129 -16.73 14.94 -9.16
CA GLU A 129 -16.89 16.36 -9.49
C GLU A 129 -15.70 16.97 -10.25
N ASN A 130 -14.47 16.50 -10.00
CA ASN A 130 -13.25 17.19 -10.40
C ASN A 130 -12.39 16.42 -11.39
N TYR A 131 -12.45 15.09 -11.42
CA TYR A 131 -11.55 14.31 -12.26
C TYR A 131 -12.02 14.27 -13.73
N PRO A 132 -11.14 14.53 -14.71
CA PRO A 132 -11.52 14.53 -16.13
C PRO A 132 -11.66 13.09 -16.66
N THR A 133 -12.87 12.53 -16.56
CA THR A 133 -13.17 11.16 -17.01
C THR A 133 -13.23 10.99 -18.53
N MET A 134 -13.16 12.08 -19.30
CA MET A 134 -13.32 12.07 -20.77
C MET A 134 -14.64 11.43 -21.23
N GLY A 135 -15.69 11.53 -20.40
CA GLY A 135 -16.99 10.89 -20.66
C GLY A 135 -16.97 9.36 -20.55
N LYS A 136 -15.94 8.77 -19.94
CA LYS A 136 -15.82 7.32 -19.72
C LYS A 136 -16.27 6.93 -18.33
N LYS A 137 -16.74 5.68 -18.22
CA LYS A 137 -17.11 5.09 -16.94
C LYS A 137 -15.88 4.59 -16.20
N PHE A 138 -15.85 4.86 -14.91
CA PHE A 138 -14.86 4.36 -13.95
C PHE A 138 -15.55 3.43 -12.96
N GLU A 139 -14.90 2.31 -12.65
CA GLU A 139 -15.26 1.48 -11.49
C GLU A 139 -14.63 2.11 -10.24
N VAL A 140 -15.46 2.45 -9.26
CA VAL A 140 -15.03 3.16 -8.05
C VAL A 140 -15.01 2.19 -6.87
N TYR A 141 -13.87 2.09 -6.19
CA TYR A 141 -13.68 1.31 -4.97
C TYR A 141 -13.32 2.25 -3.82
N SER A 142 -14.01 2.10 -2.69
CA SER A 142 -13.65 2.76 -1.43
C SER A 142 -13.13 1.69 -0.49
N ILE A 143 -11.86 1.81 -0.07
CA ILE A 143 -11.21 0.85 0.79
C ILE A 143 -10.84 1.51 2.10
N GLU A 144 -11.47 1.06 3.17
CA GLU A 144 -11.32 1.65 4.49
C GLU A 144 -10.09 1.08 5.20
N THR A 145 -9.22 1.97 5.69
CA THR A 145 -8.14 1.60 6.61
C THR A 145 -8.67 1.63 8.04
N VAL A 146 -9.19 0.51 8.52
CA VAL A 146 -9.52 0.35 9.95
C VAL A 146 -8.22 0.34 10.77
N GLY A 147 -8.19 1.09 11.87
CA GLY A 147 -6.97 1.41 12.62
C GLY A 147 -6.13 0.20 13.07
N GLU A 148 -4.81 0.41 13.11
CA GLU A 148 -3.72 -0.53 13.49
C GLU A 148 -3.74 -1.92 12.83
N GLY A 149 -4.57 -2.11 11.80
CA GLY A 149 -4.62 -3.33 11.03
C GLY A 149 -5.33 -3.03 9.73
N PHE A 150 -4.53 -2.84 8.68
CA PHE A 150 -4.95 -3.15 7.32
C PHE A 150 -5.90 -4.37 7.32
N SER A 151 -6.88 -4.40 6.43
CA SER A 151 -7.62 -5.63 6.11
C SER A 151 -6.64 -6.82 6.09
N GLU A 152 -7.07 -8.05 6.44
CA GLU A 152 -6.20 -9.25 6.40
C GLU A 152 -5.35 -9.38 5.12
N MET A 153 -5.76 -8.69 4.04
CA MET A 153 -5.06 -8.44 2.79
C MET A 153 -4.52 -6.99 2.70
N GLY A 154 -3.22 -6.81 2.49
CA GLY A 154 -2.56 -5.50 2.28
C GLY A 154 -2.95 -4.81 0.96
N MET A 155 -2.67 -3.51 0.77
CA MET A 155 -3.10 -2.78 -0.44
C MET A 155 -2.32 -3.25 -1.65
N SER A 156 -1.05 -3.62 -1.46
CA SER A 156 -0.26 -4.27 -2.51
C SER A 156 -0.91 -5.56 -3.01
N GLU A 157 -1.35 -6.42 -2.09
CA GLU A 157 -2.01 -7.67 -2.46
C GLU A 157 -3.37 -7.41 -3.12
N TRP A 158 -4.13 -6.45 -2.60
CA TRP A 158 -5.40 -6.05 -3.18
C TRP A 158 -5.22 -5.56 -4.62
N VAL A 159 -4.28 -4.65 -4.89
CA VAL A 159 -4.10 -4.09 -6.22
C VAL A 159 -3.62 -5.17 -7.20
N MET A 160 -2.67 -6.01 -6.79
CA MET A 160 -2.15 -7.09 -7.64
C MET A 160 -3.22 -8.13 -8.01
N LYS A 161 -4.21 -8.34 -7.14
CA LYS A 161 -5.30 -9.30 -7.37
C LYS A 161 -6.46 -8.72 -8.16
N ASN A 162 -6.76 -7.43 -7.96
CA ASN A 162 -7.98 -6.80 -8.48
C ASN A 162 -7.75 -5.95 -9.73
N VAL A 163 -6.50 -5.57 -10.03
CA VAL A 163 -6.15 -4.66 -11.12
C VAL A 163 -5.18 -5.35 -12.08
N LYS A 164 -5.39 -5.14 -13.39
CA LYS A 164 -4.52 -5.67 -14.44
C LYS A 164 -3.62 -4.59 -15.02
N GLU A 165 -2.56 -5.01 -15.69
CA GLU A 165 -1.56 -4.12 -16.28
C GLU A 165 -2.07 -3.26 -17.44
N GLU A 166 -3.13 -3.71 -18.11
CA GLU A 166 -3.78 -3.01 -19.22
C GLU A 166 -4.85 -2.01 -18.79
N GLU A 167 -5.09 -1.86 -17.50
CA GLU A 167 -6.16 -1.00 -16.97
C GLU A 167 -5.60 0.36 -16.55
N PHE A 168 -6.42 1.39 -16.70
CA PHE A 168 -6.05 2.74 -16.28
C PHE A 168 -6.50 2.98 -14.83
N VAL A 169 -5.55 3.26 -13.95
CA VAL A 169 -5.79 3.27 -12.51
C VAL A 169 -5.46 4.63 -11.93
N VAL A 170 -6.48 5.23 -11.32
CA VAL A 170 -6.37 6.44 -10.52
C VAL A 170 -6.55 6.04 -9.07
N MET A 171 -5.68 6.50 -8.19
CA MET A 171 -5.76 6.17 -6.77
C MET A 171 -5.65 7.43 -5.92
N LYS A 172 -6.43 7.53 -4.85
CA LYS A 172 -6.20 8.44 -3.74
C LYS A 172 -5.83 7.61 -2.53
N ALA A 173 -4.70 7.89 -1.89
CA ALA A 173 -4.21 7.08 -0.78
C ALA A 173 -3.35 7.88 0.20
N GLU A 174 -3.39 7.48 1.48
CA GLU A 174 -2.50 7.99 2.52
C GLU A 174 -1.05 7.54 2.28
N ALA A 175 -0.09 8.37 2.68
CA ALA A 175 1.31 8.10 2.42
C ALA A 175 1.85 6.80 3.06
N GLU A 176 1.30 6.35 4.19
CA GLU A 176 1.60 5.06 4.83
C GLU A 176 1.26 3.88 3.91
N VAL A 177 0.10 3.93 3.26
CA VAL A 177 -0.34 2.92 2.28
C VAL A 177 0.60 2.92 1.08
N VAL A 178 0.92 4.11 0.57
CA VAL A 178 1.76 4.25 -0.61
C VAL A 178 3.20 3.79 -0.35
N GLU A 179 3.74 4.05 0.85
CA GLU A 179 5.05 3.52 1.25
C GLU A 179 5.09 1.99 1.26
N GLU A 180 4.02 1.34 1.74
CA GLU A 180 3.87 -0.12 1.68
C GLU A 180 3.84 -0.62 0.24
N MET A 181 3.07 0.04 -0.64
CA MET A 181 2.99 -0.31 -2.06
C MET A 181 4.32 -0.15 -2.80
N VAL A 182 5.06 0.92 -2.50
CA VAL A 182 6.39 1.16 -3.05
C VAL A 182 7.38 0.10 -2.54
N LYS A 183 7.29 -0.32 -1.28
CA LYS A 183 8.16 -1.34 -0.71
C LYS A 183 7.92 -2.74 -1.30
N ASN A 184 6.69 -3.02 -1.69
CA ASN A 184 6.25 -4.30 -2.23
C ASN A 184 6.18 -4.31 -3.77
N ASP A 185 6.78 -3.32 -4.44
CA ASP A 185 6.82 -3.17 -5.90
C ASP A 185 5.44 -3.21 -6.60
N SER A 186 4.38 -2.83 -5.88
CA SER A 186 3.00 -2.84 -6.37
C SER A 186 2.53 -1.46 -6.85
N ILE A 187 3.33 -0.40 -6.63
CA ILE A 187 2.96 0.96 -7.02
C ILE A 187 2.90 1.17 -8.55
N GLY A 188 3.59 0.32 -9.31
CA GLY A 188 3.43 0.24 -10.77
C GLY A 188 1.97 -0.04 -11.19
N PHE A 189 1.19 -0.65 -10.28
CA PHE A 189 -0.25 -0.57 -10.01
C PHE A 189 -1.06 0.69 -10.37
N VAL A 190 -0.41 1.85 -10.36
CA VAL A 190 -1.11 3.13 -10.31
C VAL A 190 -0.53 4.05 -11.37
N ASP A 191 -1.42 4.63 -12.17
CA ASP A 191 -1.01 5.53 -13.26
C ASP A 191 -1.02 6.98 -12.83
N GLU A 192 -2.03 7.34 -12.05
CA GLU A 192 -2.20 8.65 -11.46
C GLU A 192 -2.58 8.51 -9.98
N LEU A 193 -1.83 9.17 -9.12
CA LEU A 193 -1.92 9.06 -7.67
C LEU A 193 -2.15 10.42 -7.02
N PHE A 194 -3.20 10.53 -6.22
CA PHE A 194 -3.45 11.64 -5.31
C PHE A 194 -2.94 11.26 -3.93
N LEU A 195 -1.73 11.74 -3.60
CA LEU A 195 -1.03 11.41 -2.37
C LEU A 195 -1.53 12.31 -1.23
N ASP A 196 -2.25 11.69 -0.29
CA ASP A 196 -2.67 12.32 0.97
C ASP A 196 -1.56 12.20 2.00
N CYS A 197 -0.72 13.23 2.08
CA CYS A 197 0.39 13.30 3.03
C CYS A 197 0.18 14.47 3.99
N LYS A 198 -0.66 14.26 5.00
CA LYS A 198 -0.92 15.25 6.05
C LYS A 198 0.19 15.20 7.11
N PRO A 199 1.01 16.25 7.28
CA PRO A 199 1.87 16.36 8.45
C PRO A 199 0.98 16.60 9.68
N LYS A 200 0.97 15.69 10.68
CA LYS A 200 0.12 15.87 11.87
C LYS A 200 0.59 17.07 12.71
N GLN A 201 -0.36 17.93 13.11
CA GLN A 201 -0.15 18.98 14.11
C GLN A 201 0.08 18.36 15.50
N ARG A 202 0.71 19.16 16.38
CA ARG A 202 1.45 18.81 17.60
C ARG A 202 0.69 18.12 18.75
N ASN A 203 -0.37 17.34 18.51
CA ASN A 203 -1.13 16.65 19.55
C ASN A 203 -1.15 15.12 19.35
N GLY A 204 -0.28 14.44 20.12
CA GLY A 204 -0.62 13.20 20.81
C GLY A 204 -0.53 11.85 20.09
N ASP A 205 -0.35 11.79 18.76
CA ASP A 205 -0.32 10.52 18.03
C ASP A 205 1.10 10.05 17.68
N THR A 206 1.35 8.75 17.74
CA THR A 206 2.68 8.13 17.90
C THR A 206 3.53 7.98 16.63
N SER A 207 3.06 8.36 15.44
CA SER A 207 3.90 8.44 14.23
C SER A 207 3.99 9.88 13.69
N ARG A 208 5.19 10.46 13.76
CA ARG A 208 5.49 11.80 13.26
C ARG A 208 6.10 11.69 11.86
N ARG A 209 5.32 11.77 10.77
CA ARG A 209 5.90 11.97 9.43
C ARG A 209 6.23 13.45 9.24
N ALA A 210 7.51 13.75 9.02
CA ALA A 210 7.96 15.08 8.68
C ALA A 210 7.64 15.39 7.22
N TYR A 211 7.35 16.66 6.90
CA TYR A 211 6.91 17.01 5.55
C TYR A 211 7.96 16.69 4.46
N TRP A 212 9.24 16.75 4.79
CA TRP A 212 10.30 16.38 3.85
C TRP A 212 10.28 14.89 3.48
N GLU A 213 9.75 14.02 4.36
CA GLU A 213 9.55 12.61 4.04
C GLU A 213 8.45 12.44 2.98
N CYS A 214 7.39 13.27 3.03
CA CYS A 214 6.39 13.34 1.96
C CYS A 214 7.01 13.76 0.63
N LEU A 215 7.91 14.77 0.65
CA LEU A 215 8.60 15.24 -0.56
C LEU A 215 9.53 14.17 -1.14
N ALA A 216 10.22 13.43 -0.29
CA ALA A 216 11.06 12.31 -0.70
C ALA A 216 10.23 11.19 -1.35
N LEU A 217 9.10 10.82 -0.73
CA LEU A 217 8.16 9.84 -1.29
C LEU A 217 7.61 10.32 -2.64
N TYR A 218 7.22 11.58 -2.74
CA TYR A 218 6.73 12.20 -3.96
C TYR A 218 7.74 12.13 -5.12
N GLY A 219 9.01 12.45 -4.84
CA GLY A 219 10.10 12.32 -5.81
C GLY A 219 10.27 10.88 -6.27
N LYS A 220 10.33 9.92 -5.32
CA LYS A 220 10.46 8.49 -5.62
C LYS A 220 9.35 7.98 -6.52
N LEU A 221 8.09 8.34 -6.25
CA LEU A 221 6.95 7.91 -7.06
C LEU A 221 7.00 8.44 -8.50
N ARG A 222 7.50 9.68 -8.71
CA ARG A 222 7.72 10.22 -10.05
C ARG A 222 8.82 9.47 -10.79
N ASP A 223 9.87 9.05 -10.08
CA ASP A 223 10.95 8.24 -10.66
C ASP A 223 10.45 6.84 -11.09
N GLU A 224 9.50 6.26 -10.35
CA GLU A 224 8.77 5.04 -10.73
C GLU A 224 7.81 5.24 -11.92
N GLY A 225 7.62 6.48 -12.39
CA GLY A 225 6.79 6.79 -13.55
C GLY A 225 5.29 6.93 -13.23
N VAL A 226 4.94 7.21 -11.97
CA VAL A 226 3.57 7.51 -11.54
C VAL A 226 3.29 9.01 -11.66
N ALA A 227 2.12 9.39 -12.17
CA ALA A 227 1.69 10.79 -12.15
C ALA A 227 1.15 11.15 -10.76
N VAL A 228 1.98 11.79 -9.94
CA VAL A 228 1.61 12.08 -8.54
C VAL A 228 1.17 13.52 -8.35
N HIS A 229 0.09 13.68 -7.61
CA HIS A 229 -0.48 14.95 -7.19
C HIS A 229 -0.52 15.02 -5.67
N GLN A 230 -0.27 16.21 -5.10
CA GLN A 230 -0.45 16.42 -3.67
C GLN A 230 -1.94 16.64 -3.37
N TRP A 231 -2.50 15.85 -2.45
CA TRP A 231 -3.87 16.00 -1.98
C TRP A 231 -3.96 17.02 -0.84
N TRP A 232 -4.95 17.92 -0.90
CA TRP A 232 -5.09 19.03 0.06
C TRP A 232 -6.51 19.28 0.59
N GLY A 233 -7.48 18.43 0.29
CA GLY A 233 -8.90 18.64 0.62
C GLY A 233 -9.62 19.55 -0.37
#